data_AF-A0A918GUN8-F1
#
_entry.id   AF-A0A918GUN8-F1
#
_cell.length_a   1.000
_cell.length_b   1.000
_cell.length_c   1.000
_cell.angle_alpha   90.00
_cell.angle_beta   90.00
_cell.angle_gamma   90.00
#
_symmetry.space_group_name_H-M   'P 1'
#
loop_
_entity.id
_entity.type
_entity.pdbx_description
1 polymer ?
#
loop_
_entity_poly.entity_id
_entity_poly.type
_entity_poly.pdbx_seq_one_letter_code
_entity_poly.pdbx_strand_id
1 'polypeptide(L)'
;MTMAAAVDLDELPELANLDMTGWHRLPGPVLILYRLWPEDSVDTLLVHSRNNAHGERVNGEGAPVWRCDATLAAVVSALLAVPAPGHPDAPVTPLDANPNIDQM
;
A
#
# COMPACT_ATOMS: atom_id res chain seq x y z
N MET A 1 12.03 -22.13 19.62
CA MET A 1 11.91 -21.41 18.33
C MET A 1 10.45 -20.98 18.23
N THR A 2 10.14 -19.74 18.59
CA THR A 2 8.75 -19.24 18.60
C THR A 2 8.38 -18.89 17.17
N MET A 3 7.34 -19.52 16.61
CA MET A 3 6.78 -19.09 15.34
C MET A 3 6.14 -17.71 15.52
N ALA A 4 6.47 -16.76 14.65
CA ALA A 4 5.72 -15.51 14.58
C ALA A 4 4.26 -15.85 14.25
N ALA A 5 3.33 -15.42 15.10
CA ALA A 5 1.91 -15.59 14.84
C ALA A 5 1.53 -14.78 13.60
N ALA A 6 0.65 -15.32 12.76
CA ALA A 6 0.07 -14.57 11.66
C ALA A 6 -0.72 -13.38 12.24
N VAL A 7 -0.49 -12.18 11.72
CA VAL A 7 -1.26 -10.99 12.09
C VAL A 7 -2.71 -11.20 11.70
N ASP A 8 -3.61 -11.05 12.67
CA ASP A 8 -5.06 -11.09 12.43
C ASP A 8 -5.53 -9.71 11.93
N LEU A 9 -6.38 -9.71 10.90
CA LEU A 9 -6.96 -8.51 10.32
C LEU A 9 -7.95 -7.86 11.30
N ASP A 10 -8.70 -8.68 12.05
CA ASP A 10 -9.71 -8.21 12.99
C ASP A 10 -9.07 -7.47 14.20
N GLU A 11 -7.78 -7.69 14.44
CA GLU A 11 -7.00 -6.99 15.46
C GLU A 11 -6.48 -5.62 14.99
N LEU A 12 -6.72 -5.23 13.74
CA LEU A 12 -6.26 -3.98 13.13
C LEU A 12 -7.47 -3.12 12.69
N PRO A 13 -8.12 -2.39 13.62
CA PRO A 13 -9.32 -1.60 13.31
C PRO A 13 -9.08 -0.52 12.26
N GLU A 14 -7.83 -0.11 12.04
CA GLU A 14 -7.45 0.82 10.98
C GLU A 14 -7.80 0.26 9.58
N LEU A 15 -7.72 -1.05 9.40
CA LEU A 15 -8.05 -1.73 8.15
C LEU A 15 -9.55 -1.78 7.87
N ALA A 16 -10.40 -1.61 8.88
CA ALA A 16 -11.85 -1.54 8.67
C ALA A 16 -12.27 -0.29 7.87
N ASN A 17 -11.43 0.75 7.82
CA ASN A 17 -11.64 1.92 6.98
C ASN A 17 -11.26 1.66 5.52
N LEU A 18 -10.44 0.65 5.26
CA LEU A 18 -10.17 0.18 3.92
C LEU A 18 -11.42 -0.58 3.48
N ASP A 19 -12.11 -0.11 2.44
CA ASP A 19 -13.09 -0.98 1.79
C ASP A 19 -12.32 -2.18 1.23
N MET A 20 -12.46 -3.32 1.91
CA MET A 20 -11.74 -4.56 1.58
C MET A 20 -12.21 -5.17 0.25
N THR A 21 -13.23 -4.61 -0.39
CA THR A 21 -13.65 -5.00 -1.74
C THR A 21 -12.50 -4.79 -2.74
N GLY A 22 -12.11 -5.86 -3.42
CA GLY A 22 -11.00 -5.86 -4.38
C GLY A 22 -9.59 -5.92 -3.77
N TRP A 23 -9.48 -5.95 -2.44
CA TRP A 23 -8.22 -6.26 -1.76
C TRP A 23 -8.04 -7.76 -1.59
N HIS A 24 -6.83 -8.20 -1.81
CA HIS A 24 -6.40 -9.59 -1.70
C HIS A 24 -5.26 -9.68 -0.71
N ARG A 25 -5.27 -10.72 0.12
CA ARG A 25 -4.21 -10.98 1.11
C ARG A 25 -3.23 -12.01 0.55
N LEU A 26 -1.94 -11.73 0.62
CA LEU A 26 -0.91 -12.73 0.37
C LEU A 26 -0.62 -13.55 1.65
N PRO A 27 -0.35 -14.86 1.53
CA PRO A 27 0.07 -15.67 2.66
C PRO A 27 1.48 -15.27 3.11
N GLY A 28 1.71 -15.22 4.43
CA GLY A 28 3.04 -14.93 4.96
C GLY A 28 3.04 -14.57 6.45
N PRO A 29 4.25 -14.42 7.03
CA PRO A 29 4.43 -14.00 8.43
C PRO A 29 4.16 -12.50 8.64
N VAL A 30 4.13 -11.71 7.57
CA VAL A 30 3.78 -10.29 7.58
C VAL A 30 2.46 -10.13 6.83
N LEU A 31 1.63 -9.18 7.28
CA LEU A 31 0.40 -8.90 6.56
C LEU A 31 0.72 -8.09 5.30
N ILE A 32 0.38 -8.66 4.15
CA ILE A 32 0.48 -8.00 2.84
C ILE A 32 -0.90 -8.05 2.19
N LEU A 33 -1.43 -6.88 1.87
CA LEU A 33 -2.64 -6.71 1.08
C LEU A 33 -2.28 -6.07 -0.27
N TYR A 34 -2.98 -6.46 -1.33
CA TYR A 34 -2.86 -5.82 -2.62
C TYR A 34 -4.23 -5.65 -3.29
N ARG A 35 -4.37 -4.61 -4.11
CA ARG A 35 -5.56 -4.35 -4.93
C ARG A 35 -5.13 -4.13 -6.37
N LEU A 36 -5.75 -4.86 -7.29
CA LEU A 36 -5.53 -4.72 -8.72
C LEU A 36 -6.51 -3.70 -9.30
N TRP A 37 -6.01 -2.87 -10.21
CA TRP A 37 -6.80 -1.93 -10.99
C TRP A 37 -6.91 -2.38 -12.45
N PRO A 38 -7.94 -1.94 -13.20
CA PRO A 38 -8.14 -2.32 -14.60
C PRO A 38 -6.96 -1.98 -15.54
N GLU A 39 -6.18 -0.94 -15.24
CA GLU A 39 -5.03 -0.48 -16.04
C GLU A 39 -3.71 -1.13 -15.61
N ASP A 40 -3.76 -2.36 -15.11
CA ASP A 40 -2.63 -3.15 -14.59
C ASP A 40 -1.86 -2.48 -13.44
N SER A 41 -2.40 -1.40 -12.88
CA SER A 41 -1.82 -0.76 -11.70
C SER A 41 -2.16 -1.58 -10.44
N VAL A 42 -1.27 -1.54 -9.46
CA VAL A 42 -1.40 -2.32 -8.23
C VAL A 42 -1.16 -1.41 -7.03
N ASP A 43 -2.12 -1.38 -6.11
CA ASP A 43 -1.88 -0.86 -4.76
C ASP A 43 -1.43 -1.99 -3.85
N THR A 44 -0.43 -1.74 -3.03
CA THR A 44 0.01 -2.67 -1.98
C THR A 44 0.02 -1.98 -0.62
N LEU A 45 -0.29 -2.76 0.41
CA LEU A 45 -0.17 -2.39 1.81
C LEU A 45 0.59 -3.51 2.55
N LEU A 46 1.77 -3.17 3.05
CA LEU A 46 2.61 -4.04 3.87
C LEU A 46 2.56 -3.54 5.32
N VAL A 47 2.20 -4.42 6.25
CA VAL A 47 2.05 -4.07 7.67
C VAL A 47 3.00 -4.90 8.52
N HIS A 48 4.09 -4.28 8.97
CA HIS A 48 5.00 -4.89 9.95
C HIS A 48 4.49 -4.72 11.38
N SER A 49 3.96 -3.53 11.69
CA SER A 49 3.30 -3.22 12.96
C SER A 49 2.39 -1.99 12.79
N ARG A 50 1.60 -1.64 13.80
CA ARG A 50 0.78 -0.41 13.77
C ARG A 50 1.59 0.86 13.55
N ASN A 51 2.86 0.88 13.98
CA ASN A 51 3.73 2.05 13.85
C ASN A 51 4.70 1.95 12.65
N ASN A 52 4.64 0.86 11.89
CA ASN A 52 5.50 0.63 10.74
C ASN A 52 4.72 -0.12 9.67
N ALA A 53 4.18 0.65 8.72
CA ALA A 53 3.48 0.18 7.56
C ALA A 53 4.00 0.92 6.32
N HIS A 54 3.83 0.27 5.17
CA HIS A 54 4.24 0.76 3.88
C HIS A 54 3.09 0.61 2.90
N GLY A 55 2.76 1.68 2.19
CA GLY A 55 1.83 1.70 1.08
C GLY A 55 2.55 2.08 -0.20
N GLU A 56 2.24 1.40 -1.29
CA GLU A 56 2.83 1.70 -2.59
C GLU A 56 1.81 1.49 -3.70
N ARG A 57 1.87 2.35 -4.72
CA ARG A 57 1.23 2.12 -6.01
C ARG A 57 2.29 1.90 -7.07
N VAL A 58 2.13 0.82 -7.81
CA VAL A 58 2.91 0.47 -8.99
C VAL A 58 2.01 0.62 -10.23
N ASN A 59 2.51 1.23 -11.30
CA ASN A 59 1.78 1.35 -12.56
C ASN A 59 1.83 0.05 -13.39
N GLY A 60 1.12 -0.02 -14.52
CA GLY A 60 1.11 -1.20 -15.39
C GLY A 60 2.46 -1.60 -16.00
N GLU A 61 3.47 -0.72 -15.94
CA GLU A 61 4.85 -1.01 -16.37
C GLU A 61 5.70 -1.61 -15.25
N GLY A 62 5.16 -1.75 -14.05
CA GLY A 62 5.89 -2.22 -12.88
C GLY A 62 6.70 -1.13 -12.16
N ALA A 63 6.50 0.15 -12.48
CA ALA A 63 7.21 1.26 -11.87
C ALA A 63 6.42 1.87 -10.68
N PRO A 64 7.06 2.13 -9.53
CA PRO A 64 6.39 2.76 -8.40
C PRO A 64 6.09 4.23 -8.72
N VAL A 65 4.84 4.65 -8.57
CA VAL A 65 4.37 6.02 -8.87
C VAL A 65 3.90 6.78 -7.63
N TRP A 66 3.71 6.07 -6.52
CA TRP A 66 3.36 6.65 -5.23
C TRP A 66 3.82 5.72 -4.10
N ARG A 67 4.26 6.31 -2.99
CA ARG A 67 4.73 5.58 -1.80
C ARG A 67 4.41 6.34 -0.53
N CYS A 68 4.12 5.63 0.55
CA CYS A 68 3.96 6.18 1.89
C CYS A 68 4.49 5.20 2.95
N ASP A 69 5.50 5.63 3.70
CA ASP A 69 6.08 4.90 4.83
C ASP A 69 5.71 5.62 6.14
N ALA A 70 4.81 5.03 6.93
CA ALA A 70 4.29 5.68 8.13
C ALA A 70 3.65 4.69 9.12
N THR A 71 2.85 5.20 10.07
CA THR A 71 1.96 4.38 10.87
C THR A 71 0.86 3.76 9.99
N LEU A 72 0.30 2.63 10.39
CA LEU A 72 -0.76 1.94 9.65
C LEU A 72 -1.94 2.87 9.35
N ALA A 73 -2.39 3.65 10.35
CA ALA A 73 -3.48 4.61 10.19
C ALA A 73 -3.16 5.67 9.13
N ALA A 74 -1.93 6.21 9.12
CA ALA A 74 -1.51 7.22 8.17
C ALA A 74 -1.42 6.64 6.74
N VAL A 75 -0.85 5.43 6.59
CA VAL A 75 -0.76 4.76 5.28
C VAL A 75 -2.14 4.44 4.74
N VAL A 76 -3.05 3.89 5.55
CA VAL A 76 -4.45 3.62 5.14
C VAL A 76 -5.13 4.91 4.70
N SER A 77 -5.00 5.99 5.48
CA SER A 77 -5.58 7.29 5.09
C SER A 77 -5.00 7.80 3.77
N ALA A 78 -3.70 7.60 3.54
CA ALA A 78 -3.04 8.06 2.32
C ALA A 78 -3.44 7.21 1.10
N LEU A 79 -3.62 5.88 1.27
CA LEU A 79 -4.15 4.97 0.25
C LEU A 79 -5.60 5.28 -0.14
N LEU A 80 -6.41 5.79 0.80
CA LEU A 80 -7.77 6.24 0.52
C LEU A 80 -7.81 7.62 -0.16
N ALA A 81 -6.80 8.46 0.10
CA ALA A 81 -6.68 9.80 -0.47
C ALA A 81 -6.03 9.81 -1.86
N VAL A 82 -5.20 8.82 -2.20
CA VAL A 82 -4.57 8.76 -3.53
C VAL A 82 -5.63 8.47 -4.60
N PRO A 83 -5.82 9.35 -5.60
CA PRO A 83 -6.85 9.16 -6.62
C PRO A 83 -6.63 7.87 -7.39
N ALA A 84 -7.69 7.14 -7.74
CA ALA A 84 -7.59 5.90 -8.51
C ALA A 84 -6.83 6.10 -9.85
N PRO A 85 -6.14 5.07 -10.38
CA PRO A 85 -5.60 5.12 -11.74
C PRO A 85 -6.66 5.56 -12.75
N GLY A 86 -6.25 6.34 -13.75
CA GLY A 86 -7.16 6.95 -14.73
C GLY A 86 -7.84 8.25 -14.27
N HIS A 87 -7.81 8.60 -12.97
CA HIS A 87 -8.21 9.93 -12.52
C HIS A 87 -7.19 10.99 -12.99
N PRO A 88 -7.62 12.22 -13.38
CA PRO A 88 -6.70 13.27 -13.84
C PRO A 88 -5.56 13.62 -12.86
N ASP A 89 -5.86 13.52 -11.57
CA ASP A 89 -4.90 13.79 -10.48
C ASP A 89 -4.20 12.54 -9.95
N ALA A 90 -4.34 11.39 -10.63
CA ALA A 90 -3.65 10.16 -10.21
C ALA A 90 -2.14 10.29 -10.40
N PRO A 91 -1.32 9.78 -9.46
CA PRO A 91 0.12 9.66 -9.68
C PRO A 91 0.41 8.74 -10.86
N VAL A 92 1.06 9.25 -11.90
CA VAL A 92 1.43 8.50 -13.11
C VAL A 92 2.93 8.51 -13.40
N THR A 93 3.67 9.44 -12.80
CA THR A 93 5.11 9.57 -12.99
C THR A 93 5.85 8.62 -12.03
N PRO A 94 6.76 7.77 -12.53
CA PRO A 94 7.59 6.94 -11.67
C PRO A 94 8.36 7.79 -10.66
N LEU A 95 8.42 7.34 -9.40
CA LEU A 95 9.18 8.02 -8.34
C LEU A 95 10.66 8.14 -8.70
N ASP A 96 11.23 7.13 -9.35
CA ASP A 96 12.63 7.11 -9.80
C ASP A 96 12.91 8.02 -11.01
N ALA A 97 11.86 8.52 -11.68
CA ALA A 97 11.99 9.57 -12.69
C ALA A 97 12.20 10.97 -12.05
N ASN A 98 12.16 11.06 -10.72
CA ASN A 98 12.47 12.27 -9.97
C ASN A 98 13.93 12.21 -9.44
N PRO A 99 14.87 12.99 -9.99
CA PRO A 99 16.29 12.97 -9.59
C PRO A 99 16.58 13.50 -8.16
N ASN A 100 15.55 13.77 -7.35
CA ASN A 100 15.67 14.40 -6.03
C ASN A 100 15.29 13.50 -4.85
N ILE A 101 15.05 12.19 -5.04
CA ILE A 101 14.64 11.30 -3.93
C ILE A 101 15.82 10.90 -3.01
N ASP A 102 17.08 11.16 -3.39
CA ASP A 102 18.27 10.88 -2.56
C ASP A 102 18.59 11.93 -1.47
N GLN A 103 17.70 12.88 -1.15
CA GLN A 103 18.00 13.99 -0.22
C GLN A 103 17.07 14.19 0.99
N MET A 104 16.33 13.18 1.45
CA MET A 104 15.57 13.27 2.72
C MET A 104 15.90 12.17 3.72
#